data_AF-A0A5J4PF88-F1
#
_entry.id   AF-A0A5J4PF88-F1
#
_cell.length_a   1.000
_cell.length_b   1.000
_cell.length_c   1.000
_cell.angle_alpha   90.00
_cell.angle_beta   90.00
_cell.angle_gamma   90.00
#
_symmetry.space_group_name_H-M   'P 1'
#
loop_
_entity.id
_entity.type
_entity.pdbx_description
1 polymer ?
#
loop_
_entity_poly.entity_id
_entity_poly.type
_entity_poly.pdbx_seq_one_letter_code
_entity_poly.pdbx_strand_id
1 'polypeptide(L)'
;MILIIDDDSAVRSSLTFMLKRAGYETESVSSPKEAIEVVRFLEPDLLLMDMNFSLSTTGEEGLTLLKQVKLFRPGVPVILITAWGSIQLAVQGMKAGAFD
;
A
#
# COMPACT_ATOMS: atom_id res chain seq x y z
N MET A 1 -7.56 -12.09 0.71
CA MET A 1 -6.86 -11.37 1.79
C MET A 1 -6.45 -9.96 1.36
N ILE A 2 -6.52 -8.98 2.26
CA ILE A 2 -6.06 -7.59 2.07
C ILE A 2 -4.64 -7.45 2.63
N LEU A 3 -3.71 -6.92 1.84
CA LEU A 3 -2.35 -6.63 2.28
C LEU A 3 -2.22 -5.15 2.66
N ILE A 4 -1.76 -4.88 3.88
CA ILE A 4 -1.53 -3.53 4.40
C ILE A 4 -0.02 -3.25 4.41
N ILE A 5 0.40 -2.13 3.82
CA ILE A 5 1.80 -1.75 3.72
C ILE A 5 1.94 -0.34 4.27
N ASP A 6 2.53 -0.21 5.46
CA ASP A 6 2.64 1.07 6.18
C ASP A 6 3.78 0.95 7.20
N ASP A 7 4.64 1.95 7.37
CA ASP A 7 5.74 1.90 8.36
C ASP A 7 5.24 2.12 9.80
N ASP A 8 4.10 2.78 10.00
CA ASP A 8 3.49 3.01 11.30
C ASP A 8 2.72 1.78 11.82
N SER A 9 3.27 1.17 12.88
CA SER A 9 2.67 0.04 13.57
C SER A 9 1.26 0.31 14.13
N ALA A 10 0.95 1.55 14.52
CA ALA A 10 -0.35 1.93 15.03
C ALA A 10 -1.40 1.93 13.91
N VAL A 11 -1.01 2.42 12.73
CA VAL A 11 -1.87 2.39 11.52
C VAL A 11 -2.12 0.95 11.10
N ARG A 12 -1.06 0.13 10.97
CA ARG A 12 -1.21 -1.30 10.63
C ARG A 12 -2.12 -2.04 11.60
N SER A 13 -1.94 -1.83 12.90
CA SER A 13 -2.75 -2.48 13.94
C SER A 13 -4.22 -2.06 13.87
N SER A 14 -4.47 -0.76 13.66
CA SER A 14 -5.82 -0.20 13.57
C SER A 14 -6.56 -0.72 12.33
N LEU A 15 -5.91 -0.67 11.15
CA LEU A 15 -6.48 -1.19 9.91
C LEU A 15 -6.74 -2.69 9.98
N THR A 16 -5.77 -3.46 10.48
CA THR A 16 -5.90 -4.90 10.70
C THR A 16 -7.09 -5.22 11.60
N PHE A 17 -7.23 -4.52 12.73
CA PHE A 17 -8.35 -4.73 13.65
C PHE A 17 -9.70 -4.40 13.00
N MET A 18 -9.81 -3.26 12.33
CA MET A 18 -11.06 -2.85 11.67
C MET A 18 -11.48 -3.81 10.55
N LEU A 19 -10.54 -4.18 9.69
CA LEU A 19 -10.82 -5.07 8.55
C LEU A 19 -11.15 -6.50 9.01
N LYS A 20 -10.44 -7.03 10.01
CA LYS A 20 -10.79 -8.32 10.62
C LYS A 20 -12.18 -8.30 11.25
N ARG A 21 -12.54 -7.21 11.94
CA ARG A 21 -13.89 -7.04 12.51
C ARG A 21 -14.97 -6.97 11.42
N ALA A 22 -14.63 -6.46 10.24
CA ALA A 22 -15.52 -6.46 9.06
C ALA A 22 -15.56 -7.81 8.32
N GLY A 23 -14.80 -8.82 8.76
CA GLY A 23 -14.79 -10.16 8.19
C GLY A 23 -13.74 -10.40 7.11
N TYR A 24 -12.80 -9.47 6.90
CA TYR A 24 -11.71 -9.64 5.95
C TYR A 24 -10.49 -10.31 6.58
N GLU A 25 -9.83 -11.17 5.81
CA GLU A 25 -8.49 -11.63 6.12
C GLU A 25 -7.48 -10.55 5.77
N THR A 26 -6.52 -10.31 6.67
CA THR A 26 -5.50 -9.28 6.48
C THR A 26 -4.11 -9.79 6.82
N GLU A 27 -3.13 -9.33 6.06
CA GLU A 27 -1.72 -9.40 6.37
C GLU A 27 -1.13 -8.00 6.32
N SER A 28 -0.08 -7.74 7.11
CA SER A 28 0.51 -6.40 7.18
C SER A 28 2.02 -6.47 7.21
N VAL A 29 2.67 -5.65 6.41
CA VAL A 29 4.13 -5.54 6.29
C VAL A 29 4.56 -4.11 6.58
N SER A 30 5.78 -3.92 7.10
CA SER A 30 6.21 -2.61 7.59
C SER A 30 7.18 -1.87 6.68
N SER A 31 7.51 -2.44 5.51
CA SER A 31 8.46 -1.81 4.60
C SER A 31 8.19 -2.11 3.13
N PRO A 32 8.61 -1.22 2.20
CA PRO A 32 8.54 -1.48 0.77
C PRO A 32 9.25 -2.77 0.35
N LYS A 33 10.39 -3.07 0.97
CA LYS A 33 11.17 -4.28 0.65
C LYS A 33 10.38 -5.55 0.98
N GLU A 34 9.83 -5.62 2.19
CA GLU A 34 9.02 -6.75 2.64
C GLU A 34 7.75 -6.88 1.77
N ALA A 35 7.11 -5.76 1.41
CA ALA A 35 5.97 -5.77 0.50
C ALA A 35 6.30 -6.42 -0.84
N ILE A 36 7.46 -6.11 -1.45
CA ILE A 36 7.88 -6.75 -2.70
C ILE A 36 8.15 -8.24 -2.52
N GLU A 37 8.75 -8.65 -1.41
CA GLU A 37 8.96 -10.07 -1.12
C GLU A 37 7.61 -10.80 -1.02
N VAL A 38 6.64 -10.22 -0.30
CA VAL A 38 5.31 -10.80 -0.10
C VAL A 38 4.50 -10.88 -1.40
N VAL A 39 4.39 -9.80 -2.18
CA VAL A 39 3.55 -9.78 -3.40
C VAL A 39 4.07 -10.71 -4.51
N ARG A 40 5.32 -11.17 -4.43
CA ARG A 40 5.87 -12.16 -5.36
C ARG A 40 5.34 -13.58 -5.11
N PHE A 41 4.97 -13.89 -3.87
CA PHE A 41 4.51 -15.23 -3.49
C PHE A 41 3.03 -15.27 -3.15
N LEU A 42 2.48 -14.18 -2.63
CA LEU A 42 1.07 -14.06 -2.29
C LEU A 42 0.29 -13.34 -3.39
N GLU A 43 -1.01 -13.61 -3.44
CA GLU A 43 -1.99 -12.99 -4.34
C GLU A 43 -3.05 -12.27 -3.50
N PRO A 44 -2.77 -11.04 -3.04
CA PRO A 44 -3.76 -10.27 -2.31
C PRO A 44 -4.91 -9.87 -3.25
N ASP A 45 -6.12 -9.78 -2.71
CA ASP A 45 -7.27 -9.25 -3.44
C ASP A 45 -7.26 -7.71 -3.52
N LEU A 46 -6.56 -7.08 -2.58
CA LEU A 46 -6.43 -5.62 -2.44
C LEU A 46 -5.15 -5.28 -1.67
N LEU A 47 -4.48 -4.21 -2.08
CA LEU A 47 -3.43 -3.57 -1.28
C LEU A 47 -3.91 -2.23 -0.73
N LEU A 48 -3.69 -2.03 0.56
CA LEU A 48 -3.71 -0.71 1.20
C LEU A 48 -2.25 -0.29 1.40
N MET A 49 -1.83 0.76 0.71
CA MET A 49 -0.41 1.12 0.65
C MET A 49 -0.21 2.56 1.05
N ASP A 50 0.56 2.80 2.11
CA ASP A 50 1.02 4.13 2.45
C ASP A 50 1.98 4.67 1.39
N MET A 51 1.97 6.00 1.21
CA MET A 51 2.88 6.69 0.30
C MET A 51 4.11 7.23 1.02
N ASN A 52 4.11 7.25 2.35
CA ASN A 52 4.97 8.06 3.18
C ASN A 52 5.82 7.24 4.19
N PHE A 53 6.57 6.26 3.69
CA PHE A 53 7.45 5.37 4.50
C PHE A 53 8.60 6.05 5.27
N SER A 54 8.79 7.37 5.15
CA SER A 54 9.80 8.12 5.88
C SER A 54 9.38 9.58 6.13
N LEU A 55 9.87 10.17 7.22
CA LEU A 55 9.49 11.53 7.67
C LEU A 55 9.84 12.65 6.67
N SER A 56 10.75 12.40 5.73
CA SER A 56 11.23 13.37 4.74
C SER A 56 10.75 13.07 3.30
N THR A 57 9.82 12.14 3.13
CA THR A 57 9.43 11.67 1.80
C THR A 57 8.52 12.63 1.05
N THR A 58 8.67 12.66 -0.26
CA THR A 58 7.83 13.38 -1.22
C THR A 58 6.68 12.51 -1.75
N GLY A 59 6.59 11.25 -1.31
CA GLY A 59 5.72 10.23 -1.89
C GLY A 59 6.36 9.41 -3.03
N GLU A 60 7.60 9.71 -3.39
CA GLU A 60 8.34 9.02 -4.46
C GLU A 60 8.63 7.54 -4.12
N GLU A 61 8.91 7.24 -2.85
CA GLU A 61 9.08 5.86 -2.38
C GLU A 61 7.79 5.05 -2.58
N GLY A 62 6.64 5.63 -2.22
CA GLY A 62 5.33 5.05 -2.47
C GLY A 62 5.07 4.83 -3.97
N LEU A 63 5.31 5.83 -4.82
CA LEU A 63 5.15 5.69 -6.27
C LEU A 63 6.05 4.59 -6.86
N THR A 64 7.27 4.47 -6.36
CA THR A 64 8.23 3.45 -6.79
C THR A 64 7.73 2.07 -6.40
N LEU A 65 7.25 1.91 -5.17
CA LEU A 65 6.66 0.66 -4.68
C LEU A 65 5.42 0.27 -5.50
N LEU A 66 4.51 1.21 -5.76
CA LEU A 66 3.32 0.98 -6.58
C LEU A 66 3.68 0.43 -7.96
N LYS A 67 4.65 1.05 -8.64
CA LYS A 67 5.12 0.57 -9.95
C LYS A 67 5.65 -0.85 -9.87
N GLN A 68 6.46 -1.16 -8.85
CA GLN A 68 7.01 -2.50 -8.66
C GLN A 68 5.92 -3.54 -8.37
N VAL A 69 4.96 -3.23 -7.50
CA VAL A 69 3.79 -4.08 -7.24
C VAL A 69 3.04 -4.37 -8.53
N LYS A 70 2.78 -3.34 -9.35
CA LYS A 70 2.05 -3.50 -10.63
C LYS A 70 2.81 -4.32 -11.67
N LEU A 71 4.13 -4.41 -11.59
CA LEU A 71 4.91 -5.32 -12.44
C LEU A 71 4.66 -6.79 -12.08
N PHE A 72 4.56 -7.11 -10.77
CA PHE A 72 4.32 -8.49 -10.32
C PHE A 72 2.84 -8.87 -10.32
N ARG A 73 1.97 -7.92 -9.99
CA ARG A 73 0.52 -8.09 -9.82
C ARG A 73 -0.24 -6.98 -10.55
N PRO A 74 -0.28 -6.98 -11.89
CA PRO A 74 -0.89 -5.87 -12.65
C PRO A 74 -2.40 -5.70 -12.38
N GLY A 75 -3.11 -6.79 -12.08
CA GLY A 75 -4.55 -6.80 -11.85
C GLY A 75 -4.98 -6.48 -10.41
N VAL A 76 -4.05 -6.41 -9.44
CA VAL A 76 -4.44 -6.17 -8.05
C VAL A 76 -4.84 -4.70 -7.87
N PRO A 77 -6.01 -4.38 -7.31
CA PRO A 77 -6.33 -3.00 -6.94
C PRO A 77 -5.41 -2.53 -5.81
N VAL A 78 -4.97 -1.28 -5.89
CA VAL A 78 -4.11 -0.65 -4.88
C VAL A 78 -4.76 0.65 -4.47
N ILE A 79 -5.10 0.79 -3.19
CA ILE A 79 -5.58 2.05 -2.61
C ILE A 79 -4.40 2.71 -1.90
N LEU A 80 -4.10 3.95 -2.28
CA LEU A 80 -3.04 4.74 -1.68
C LEU A 80 -3.57 5.44 -0.43
N ILE A 81 -2.83 5.29 0.67
CA ILE A 81 -3.04 6.02 1.91
C ILE A 81 -1.95 7.07 2.00
N THR A 82 -2.30 8.31 2.34
CA THR A 82 -1.30 9.35 2.58
C THR A 82 -1.84 10.41 3.53
N ALA A 83 -1.00 10.85 4.46
CA ALA A 83 -1.26 12.01 5.29
C ALA A 83 -0.96 13.34 4.56
N TRP A 84 -0.24 13.29 3.43
CA TRP A 84 0.18 14.44 2.65
C TRP A 84 -0.62 14.53 1.34
N GLY A 85 -1.78 15.19 1.43
CA GLY A 85 -2.72 15.37 0.33
C GLY A 85 -2.29 16.40 -0.71
N SER A 86 -1.19 16.15 -1.44
CA SER A 86 -0.95 16.91 -2.67
C SER A 86 -1.75 16.28 -3.82
N ILE A 87 -2.62 17.06 -4.47
CA ILE A 87 -3.37 16.62 -5.66
C ILE A 87 -2.41 16.08 -6.73
N GLN A 88 -1.20 16.63 -6.83
CA GLN A 88 -0.20 16.12 -7.77
C GLN A 88 0.18 14.67 -7.49
N LEU A 89 0.38 14.29 -6.22
CA LEU A 89 0.76 12.92 -5.85
C LEU A 89 -0.37 11.93 -6.14
N ALA A 90 -1.62 12.30 -5.83
CA ALA A 90 -2.79 11.48 -6.19
C ALA A 90 -2.88 11.26 -7.70
N VAL A 91 -2.73 12.33 -8.50
CA VAL A 91 -2.72 12.24 -9.97
C VAL A 91 -1.56 11.35 -10.47
N GLN A 92 -0.38 11.43 -9.86
CA GLN A 92 0.75 10.57 -10.21
C GLN A 92 0.49 9.10 -9.84
N GLY A 93 -0.12 8.83 -8.69
CA GLY A 93 -0.52 7.49 -8.25
C GLY A 93 -1.51 6.86 -9.22
N MET A 94 -2.57 7.59 -9.59
CA MET A 94 -3.56 7.13 -10.58
C MET A 94 -2.90 6.83 -11.94
N LYS A 95 -1.99 7.70 -12.40
CA LYS A 95 -1.20 7.45 -13.64
C LYS A 95 -0.28 6.23 -13.54
N ALA A 96 0.19 5.90 -12.34
CA ALA A 96 1.02 4.73 -12.08
C ALA A 96 0.20 3.44 -11.84
N GLY A 97 -1.13 3.52 -11.90
CA GLY A 97 -2.04 2.37 -11.83
C GLY A 97 -2.67 2.15 -10.45
N ALA A 98 -2.60 3.11 -9.53
CA ALA A 98 -3.44 3.08 -8.34
C ALA A 98 -4.92 3.01 -8.74
N PHE A 99 -5.71 2.33 -7.92
CA PHE A 99 -7.16 2.26 -8.10
C PHE A 99 -7.84 3.52 -7.54
N ASP A 100 -7.38 3.97 -6.37
CA ASP A 100 -7.79 5.20 -5.67
C ASP A 100 -6.63 5.73 -4.82
#